data_AF-A0A2D9HNK0-F1
#
_entry.id   AF-A0A2D9HNK0-F1
#
_cell.length_a   1.000
_cell.length_b   1.000
_cell.length_c   1.000
_cell.angle_alpha   90.00
_cell.angle_beta   90.00
_cell.angle_gamma   90.00
#
_symmetry.space_group_name_H-M   'P 1'
#
loop_
_entity.id
_entity.type
_entity.pdbx_description
1 polymer ?
#
loop_
_entity_poly.entity_id
_entity_poly.type
_entity_poly.pdbx_seq_one_letter_code
_entity_poly.pdbx_strand_id
1 'polypeptide(L)'
;AGWDASGATPENATGIHHPSGDVKKICFEEDSPYTSSTGGAAVWWIDAWELGVTEPGSSGSPLFDQNHRIIGQLYGGAAACSGSVNNGAYDFYGRFDVSWGLGVSQYLDPTNSGSTVLDGYPTGFNTDEGCTDPTACNYSPLAIIDDGSCAENDECGVCGGDNSSCGGCTNPQACNYDAGAVVDDGSCVLSGVALTFTLLTDNWPGETTWSVTDGAGDIVMEGGPYNGQQTTYIAEACVATGCYTLTVNDSYGDGLQYGGVVGDYSLVDGDGNVLAQMVDGGDFGSQAVADFCVEAGNDVPGCIDSSACNYDAEATSDDGSCEYGQTYYLDSDGDGYGSVESGVSCSGVLPGNTSFQSGDCNDANSTMYPGAPGTGAGVDNDCSGTLDADEEEVVCPEDVNGDGSISVADILAVLAEFGCTSNCASDVDGDGNVIVSDVLALLVAFGQDC
;
A
#
# COMPACT_ATOMS: atom_id res chain seq x y z
N ALA A 1 -3.60 21.47 44.72
CA ALA A 1 -5.04 21.78 44.82
C ALA A 1 -5.27 23.17 44.27
N GLY A 2 -6.49 23.40 43.78
CA GLY A 2 -6.96 24.71 43.35
C GLY A 2 -7.39 25.59 44.52
N TRP A 3 -8.06 26.70 44.24
CA TRP A 3 -8.63 27.62 45.22
C TRP A 3 -9.93 28.27 44.71
N ASP A 4 -10.80 28.64 45.63
CA ASP A 4 -12.03 29.40 45.36
C ASP A 4 -12.07 30.64 46.29
N ALA A 5 -11.97 31.81 45.67
CA ALA A 5 -12.01 33.13 46.28
C ALA A 5 -13.32 33.87 46.02
N SER A 6 -14.34 33.21 45.48
CA SER A 6 -15.66 33.80 45.21
C SER A 6 -16.45 34.10 46.48
N GLY A 7 -16.15 33.39 47.57
CA GLY A 7 -16.88 33.45 48.83
C GLY A 7 -18.21 32.70 48.80
N ALA A 8 -18.43 31.84 47.81
CA ALA A 8 -19.56 30.92 47.77
C ALA A 8 -19.55 30.01 49.00
N THR A 9 -20.74 29.75 49.56
CA THR A 9 -20.89 28.82 50.67
C THR A 9 -20.75 27.38 50.15
N PRO A 10 -19.80 26.58 50.65
CA PRO A 10 -19.61 25.22 50.20
C PRO A 10 -20.69 24.30 50.80
N GLU A 11 -20.97 23.19 50.13
CA GLU A 11 -22.00 22.23 50.57
C GLU A 11 -21.51 21.38 51.75
N ASN A 12 -20.23 21.04 51.73
CA ASN A 12 -19.48 20.27 52.73
C ASN A 12 -18.04 20.80 52.78
N ALA A 13 -17.24 20.34 53.72
CA ALA A 13 -15.83 20.73 53.77
C ALA A 13 -14.90 19.62 54.25
N THR A 14 -13.64 19.68 53.80
CA THR A 14 -12.61 18.73 54.21
C THR A 14 -11.38 19.47 54.72
N GLY A 15 -10.86 19.07 55.87
CA GLY A 15 -9.59 19.57 56.40
C GLY A 15 -8.47 18.55 56.20
N ILE A 16 -7.32 18.97 55.66
CA ILE A 16 -6.11 18.13 55.60
C ILE A 16 -5.00 18.81 56.38
N HIS A 17 -4.52 18.19 57.46
CA HIS A 17 -3.71 18.89 58.46
C HIS A 17 -2.68 17.98 59.15
N HIS A 18 -1.80 18.61 59.93
CA HIS A 18 -0.73 17.96 60.70
C HIS A 18 -0.94 18.24 62.20
N PRO A 19 -1.83 17.50 62.88
CA PRO A 19 -2.08 17.70 64.32
C PRO A 19 -0.81 17.40 65.11
N SER A 20 -0.42 18.30 66.01
CA SER A 20 0.85 18.26 66.76
C SER A 20 2.12 18.14 65.89
N GLY A 21 2.04 18.47 64.59
CA GLY A 21 3.12 18.22 63.64
C GLY A 21 3.35 16.74 63.30
N ASP A 22 2.39 15.86 63.64
CA ASP A 22 2.41 14.42 63.34
C ASP A 22 2.15 14.16 61.83
N VAL A 23 2.12 12.88 61.43
CA VAL A 23 1.71 12.44 60.10
C VAL A 23 0.38 13.08 59.69
N LYS A 24 0.27 13.39 58.40
CA LYS A 24 -0.90 14.03 57.80
C LYS A 24 -2.18 13.27 58.16
N LYS A 25 -3.21 14.00 58.56
CA LYS A 25 -4.56 13.51 58.84
C LYS A 25 -5.58 14.25 57.99
N ILE A 26 -6.80 13.72 57.98
CA ILE A 26 -7.96 14.27 57.29
C ILE A 26 -9.15 14.31 58.25
N CYS A 27 -9.95 15.36 58.17
CA CYS A 27 -11.23 15.50 58.85
C CYS A 27 -12.30 15.93 57.85
N PHE A 28 -13.53 15.49 58.08
CA PHE A 28 -14.66 15.67 57.18
C PHE A 28 -15.81 16.35 57.92
N GLU A 29 -16.35 17.37 57.26
CA GLU A 29 -17.56 18.10 57.62
C GLU A 29 -18.57 17.84 56.51
N GLU A 30 -19.67 17.16 56.82
CA GLU A 30 -20.71 16.77 55.86
C GLU A 30 -21.84 17.81 55.74
N ASP A 31 -21.94 18.75 56.69
CA ASP A 31 -22.85 19.89 56.63
C ASP A 31 -22.18 21.14 56.03
N SER A 32 -22.98 22.11 55.62
CA SER A 32 -22.46 23.35 55.03
C SER A 32 -21.85 24.26 56.11
N PRO A 33 -20.54 24.60 56.03
CA PRO A 33 -19.93 25.64 56.84
C PRO A 33 -20.65 26.97 56.66
N TYR A 34 -20.73 27.77 57.72
CA TYR A 34 -21.32 29.10 57.66
C TYR A 34 -20.33 30.20 57.99
N THR A 35 -20.61 31.42 57.51
CA THR A 35 -19.72 32.56 57.72
C THR A 35 -19.96 33.17 59.10
N SER A 36 -18.88 33.49 59.82
CA SER A 36 -18.92 34.18 61.11
C SER A 36 -17.75 35.16 61.26
N SER A 37 -17.62 35.79 62.42
CA SER A 37 -16.48 36.65 62.76
C SER A 37 -15.98 36.37 64.18
N THR A 38 -14.70 36.06 64.33
CA THR A 38 -14.07 35.80 65.63
C THR A 38 -12.61 36.24 65.63
N GLY A 39 -12.09 36.72 66.77
CA GLY A 39 -10.70 37.17 66.88
C GLY A 39 -10.30 38.30 65.91
N GLY A 40 -11.28 39.05 65.37
CA GLY A 40 -11.04 40.07 64.35
C GLY A 40 -10.91 39.54 62.92
N ALA A 41 -11.11 38.23 62.69
CA ALA A 41 -11.10 37.60 61.38
C ALA A 41 -12.52 37.22 60.93
N ALA A 42 -12.78 37.31 59.63
CA ALA A 42 -13.94 36.70 58.98
C ALA A 42 -13.62 35.22 58.69
N VAL A 43 -14.50 34.32 59.13
CA VAL A 43 -14.21 32.89 59.19
C VAL A 43 -15.32 32.03 58.59
N TRP A 44 -14.94 30.87 58.08
CA TRP A 44 -15.80 29.70 57.97
C TRP A 44 -15.87 29.05 59.35
N TRP A 45 -17.08 28.79 59.82
CA TRP A 45 -17.34 28.14 61.08
C TRP A 45 -17.77 26.69 60.82
N ILE A 46 -17.10 25.78 61.51
CA ILE A 46 -17.33 24.34 61.51
C ILE A 46 -17.87 24.00 62.90
N ASP A 47 -19.17 23.71 63.02
CA ASP A 47 -19.80 23.52 64.33
C ASP A 47 -19.26 22.27 65.04
N ALA A 48 -19.14 21.16 64.30
CA ALA A 48 -18.47 19.94 64.75
C ALA A 48 -18.18 19.02 63.55
N TRP A 49 -16.96 18.51 63.46
CA TRP A 49 -16.59 17.52 62.44
C TRP A 49 -17.33 16.19 62.60
N GLU A 50 -17.88 15.62 61.52
CA GLU A 50 -18.43 14.25 61.49
C GLU A 50 -17.34 13.21 61.69
N LEU A 51 -16.17 13.43 61.08
CA LEU A 51 -15.03 12.51 61.18
C LEU A 51 -13.72 13.26 61.38
N GLY A 52 -12.94 12.81 62.36
CA GLY A 52 -11.70 13.47 62.74
C GLY A 52 -11.93 14.77 63.53
N VAL A 53 -10.84 15.49 63.78
CA VAL A 53 -10.80 16.80 64.44
C VAL A 53 -9.49 17.48 64.05
N THR A 54 -9.35 18.77 64.34
CA THR A 54 -8.04 19.41 64.39
C THR A 54 -7.48 19.45 65.82
N GLU A 55 -6.18 19.69 65.94
CA GLU A 55 -5.46 19.83 67.21
C GLU A 55 -4.36 20.89 67.09
N PRO A 56 -3.78 21.39 68.21
CA PRO A 56 -2.63 22.28 68.17
C PRO A 56 -1.54 21.79 67.22
N GLY A 57 -1.03 22.66 66.35
CA GLY A 57 -0.12 22.30 65.24
C GLY A 57 -0.81 22.21 63.88
N SER A 58 -2.15 22.10 63.85
CA SER A 58 -2.94 22.12 62.61
C SER A 58 -3.11 23.53 62.04
N SER A 59 -2.87 24.59 62.82
CA SER A 59 -3.05 25.98 62.40
C SER A 59 -2.37 26.29 61.05
N GLY A 60 -3.11 26.92 60.15
CA GLY A 60 -2.69 27.19 58.77
C GLY A 60 -2.99 26.08 57.76
N SER A 61 -3.53 24.93 58.19
CA SER A 61 -3.98 23.89 57.27
C SER A 61 -5.15 24.35 56.40
N PRO A 62 -5.24 23.90 55.14
CA PRO A 62 -6.33 24.28 54.25
C PRO A 62 -7.67 23.63 54.64
N LEU A 63 -8.75 24.38 54.40
CA LEU A 63 -10.10 23.86 54.25
C LEU A 63 -10.42 23.76 52.77
N PHE A 64 -10.93 22.61 52.33
CA PHE A 64 -11.35 22.35 50.97
C PHE A 64 -12.88 22.35 50.85
N ASP A 65 -13.39 22.88 49.74
CA ASP A 65 -14.80 22.74 49.33
C ASP A 65 -15.08 21.38 48.69
N GLN A 66 -16.34 21.16 48.27
CA GLN A 66 -16.78 19.95 47.59
C GLN A 66 -16.11 19.70 46.21
N ASN A 67 -15.42 20.70 45.65
CA ASN A 67 -14.66 20.60 44.40
C ASN A 67 -13.15 20.46 44.65
N HIS A 68 -12.74 20.20 45.90
CA HIS A 68 -11.35 20.04 46.31
C HIS A 68 -10.49 21.32 46.12
N ARG A 69 -11.10 22.50 46.24
CA ARG A 69 -10.46 23.82 46.16
C ARG A 69 -10.31 24.43 47.55
N ILE A 70 -9.19 25.11 47.78
CA ILE A 70 -8.93 25.79 49.05
C ILE A 70 -9.88 26.99 49.19
N ILE A 71 -10.61 27.03 50.31
CA ILE A 71 -11.57 28.10 50.66
C ILE A 71 -11.22 28.81 51.97
N GLY A 72 -10.24 28.32 52.70
CA GLY A 72 -9.76 28.95 53.93
C GLY A 72 -8.60 28.21 54.56
N GLN A 73 -8.10 28.76 55.67
CA GLN A 73 -7.02 28.17 56.45
C GLN A 73 -7.34 28.16 57.95
N LEU A 74 -6.97 27.08 58.65
CA LEU A 74 -7.33 26.91 60.06
C LEU A 74 -6.75 28.04 60.89
N TYR A 75 -7.62 28.78 61.57
CA TYR A 75 -7.21 29.82 62.50
C TYR A 75 -7.17 29.30 63.93
N GLY A 76 -8.19 28.54 64.33
CA GLY A 76 -8.24 27.89 65.64
C GLY A 76 -9.60 27.25 65.91
N GLY A 77 -9.80 26.82 67.15
CA GLY A 77 -11.02 26.16 67.58
C GLY A 77 -10.84 25.46 68.91
N ALA A 78 -11.85 24.70 69.29
CA ALA A 78 -11.89 23.87 70.49
C ALA A 78 -12.09 22.38 70.18
N ALA A 79 -12.14 22.00 68.89
CA ALA A 79 -12.16 20.62 68.46
C ALA A 79 -10.95 19.86 69.03
N ALA A 80 -11.21 18.66 69.52
CA ALA A 80 -10.18 17.75 70.04
C ALA A 80 -10.72 16.32 70.11
N CYS A 81 -9.82 15.34 70.14
CA CYS A 81 -10.21 13.97 70.41
C CYS A 81 -10.59 13.82 71.89
N SER A 82 -11.72 13.16 72.16
CA SER A 82 -12.11 12.66 73.48
C SER A 82 -12.05 11.13 73.45
N GLY A 83 -10.84 10.57 73.61
CA GLY A 83 -10.59 9.17 73.32
C GLY A 83 -10.57 8.91 71.81
N SER A 84 -11.48 8.05 71.31
CA SER A 84 -11.58 7.70 69.88
C SER A 84 -12.72 8.40 69.15
N VAL A 85 -13.34 9.41 69.78
CA VAL A 85 -14.44 10.20 69.20
C VAL A 85 -14.10 11.68 69.23
N ASN A 86 -14.71 12.48 68.35
CA ASN A 86 -14.63 13.93 68.44
C ASN A 86 -15.30 14.42 69.74
N ASN A 87 -14.89 15.59 70.24
CA ASN A 87 -15.51 16.21 71.42
C ASN A 87 -16.73 17.10 71.08
N GLY A 88 -17.22 17.05 69.84
CA GLY A 88 -18.34 17.87 69.34
C GLY A 88 -18.11 19.38 69.43
N ALA A 89 -16.85 19.82 69.47
CA ALA A 89 -16.50 21.23 69.54
C ALA A 89 -16.09 21.77 68.17
N TYR A 90 -16.18 23.09 68.04
CA TYR A 90 -16.05 23.79 66.79
C TYR A 90 -14.60 24.05 66.38
N ASP A 91 -14.39 24.24 65.09
CA ASP A 91 -13.22 24.87 64.49
C ASP A 91 -13.64 26.06 63.63
N PHE A 92 -12.69 26.94 63.35
CA PHE A 92 -12.91 28.06 62.46
C PHE A 92 -11.69 28.38 61.61
N TYR A 93 -11.97 28.62 60.33
CA TYR A 93 -10.99 28.83 59.28
C TYR A 93 -11.10 30.25 58.76
N GLY A 94 -9.99 30.98 58.66
CA GLY A 94 -9.99 32.28 58.02
C GLY A 94 -10.43 32.14 56.57
N ARG A 95 -11.32 33.03 56.13
CA ARG A 95 -11.89 32.97 54.77
C ARG A 95 -10.87 33.37 53.70
N PHE A 96 -10.76 32.54 52.68
CA PHE A 96 -9.83 32.79 51.57
C PHE A 96 -10.26 33.97 50.71
N ASP A 97 -11.56 34.16 50.47
CA ASP A 97 -12.11 35.32 49.73
C ASP A 97 -11.81 36.67 50.42
N VAL A 98 -11.72 36.68 51.76
CA VAL A 98 -11.32 37.88 52.51
C VAL A 98 -9.82 38.13 52.35
N SER A 99 -9.01 37.06 52.43
CA SER A 99 -7.57 37.15 52.20
C SER A 99 -7.23 37.56 50.76
N TRP A 100 -8.08 37.19 49.79
CA TRP A 100 -7.99 37.58 48.38
C TRP A 100 -8.00 39.11 48.23
N GLY A 101 -8.98 39.77 48.84
CA GLY A 101 -9.10 41.24 48.83
C GLY A 101 -8.03 41.99 49.62
N LEU A 102 -7.29 41.29 50.50
CA LEU A 102 -6.20 41.86 51.31
C LEU A 102 -4.82 41.69 50.66
N GLY A 103 -4.74 41.16 49.43
CA GLY A 103 -3.53 41.12 48.63
C GLY A 103 -2.98 39.73 48.35
N VAL A 104 -3.70 38.64 48.67
CA VAL A 104 -3.32 37.31 48.17
C VAL A 104 -3.46 37.21 46.64
N SER A 105 -4.42 37.95 46.06
CA SER A 105 -4.67 37.98 44.62
C SER A 105 -3.44 38.35 43.78
N GLN A 106 -2.55 39.21 44.28
CA GLN A 106 -1.35 39.62 43.54
C GLN A 106 -0.37 38.46 43.27
N TYR A 107 -0.46 37.38 44.05
CA TYR A 107 0.41 36.21 43.93
C TYR A 107 -0.25 35.07 43.15
N LEU A 108 -1.55 34.90 43.32
CA LEU A 108 -2.30 33.77 42.76
C LEU A 108 -3.03 34.12 41.45
N ASP A 109 -3.20 35.41 41.14
CA ASP A 109 -3.63 35.94 39.85
C ASP A 109 -2.66 37.05 39.38
N PRO A 110 -1.37 36.73 39.11
CA PRO A 110 -0.35 37.73 38.78
C PRO A 110 -0.59 38.42 37.43
N THR A 111 -1.40 37.82 36.56
CA THR A 111 -1.80 38.38 35.26
C THR A 111 -3.05 39.25 35.37
N ASN A 112 -3.66 39.36 36.56
CA ASN A 112 -4.92 40.06 36.80
C ASN A 112 -6.01 39.59 35.80
N SER A 113 -6.10 38.27 35.63
CA SER A 113 -7.10 37.61 34.79
C SER A 113 -8.52 37.84 35.30
N GLY A 114 -8.68 38.17 36.59
CA GLY A 114 -9.96 38.32 37.24
C GLY A 114 -10.60 36.99 37.63
N SER A 115 -9.87 35.88 37.48
CA SER A 115 -10.35 34.58 37.94
C SER A 115 -10.47 34.58 39.47
N THR A 116 -11.62 34.14 39.97
CA THR A 116 -11.87 33.94 41.41
C THR A 116 -11.93 32.47 41.77
N VAL A 117 -11.78 31.58 40.79
CA VAL A 117 -11.83 30.13 40.96
C VAL A 117 -10.80 29.50 40.05
N LEU A 118 -9.96 28.62 40.59
CA LEU A 118 -8.99 27.87 39.80
C LEU A 118 -8.91 26.45 40.34
N ASP A 119 -8.97 25.45 39.46
CA ASP A 119 -8.75 24.06 39.83
C ASP A 119 -7.27 23.75 40.09
N GLY A 120 -6.97 22.56 40.62
CA GLY A 120 -5.59 22.12 40.83
C GLY A 120 -4.81 22.08 39.51
N TYR A 121 -3.50 22.35 39.58
CA TYR A 121 -2.60 22.13 38.45
C TYR A 121 -2.09 20.68 38.44
N PRO A 122 -2.09 19.99 37.28
CA PRO A 122 -2.59 20.47 35.99
C PRO A 122 -4.12 20.58 35.94
N THR A 123 -4.66 21.64 35.34
CA THR A 123 -6.12 21.88 35.26
C THR A 123 -6.79 20.76 34.48
N GLY A 124 -7.90 20.22 34.99
CA GLY A 124 -8.58 19.08 34.36
C GLY A 124 -8.00 17.71 34.73
N PHE A 125 -7.08 17.62 35.71
CA PHE A 125 -6.75 16.35 36.35
C PHE A 125 -7.96 15.86 37.19
N ASN A 126 -8.92 15.23 36.52
CA ASN A 126 -9.78 14.26 37.16
C ASN A 126 -9.01 12.95 37.16
N THR A 127 -8.46 12.53 38.31
CA THR A 127 -7.76 11.24 38.40
C THR A 127 -8.67 10.07 38.09
N ASP A 128 -9.99 10.29 38.13
CA ASP A 128 -10.99 9.26 38.01
C ASP A 128 -11.36 8.95 36.54
N GLU A 129 -10.98 9.81 35.58
CA GLU A 129 -11.20 9.59 34.14
C GLU A 129 -9.87 9.35 33.40
N GLY A 130 -9.84 8.33 32.54
CA GLY A 130 -8.67 7.97 31.74
C GLY A 130 -8.73 6.51 31.29
N CYS A 131 -7.75 6.04 30.52
CA CYS A 131 -7.75 4.64 30.09
C CYS A 131 -7.70 3.68 31.29
N THR A 132 -8.72 2.82 31.41
CA THR A 132 -8.85 1.83 32.49
C THR A 132 -8.36 0.43 32.10
N ASP A 133 -7.95 0.23 30.85
CA ASP A 133 -7.44 -1.06 30.38
C ASP A 133 -5.96 -1.24 30.77
N PRO A 134 -5.60 -2.21 31.63
CA PRO A 134 -4.22 -2.45 32.04
C PRO A 134 -3.31 -2.97 30.93
N THR A 135 -3.83 -3.37 29.76
CA THR A 135 -2.99 -3.75 28.60
C THR A 135 -2.67 -2.58 27.69
N ALA A 136 -3.42 -1.47 27.77
CA ALA A 136 -3.18 -0.29 26.95
C ALA A 136 -1.88 0.42 27.35
N CYS A 137 -1.20 1.00 26.37
CA CYS A 137 0.08 1.68 26.58
C CYS A 137 -0.05 3.00 27.37
N ASN A 138 -1.26 3.57 27.44
CA ASN A 138 -1.59 4.76 28.21
C ASN A 138 -2.51 4.48 29.42
N TYR A 139 -2.49 3.25 29.94
CA TYR A 139 -3.22 2.87 31.15
C TYR A 139 -3.00 3.84 32.32
N SER A 140 -4.09 4.32 32.91
CA SER A 140 -4.07 5.15 34.12
C SER A 140 -4.51 4.33 35.34
N PRO A 141 -3.61 4.00 36.28
CA PRO A 141 -3.96 3.19 37.45
C PRO A 141 -4.87 3.91 38.46
N LEU A 142 -5.11 5.21 38.27
CA LEU A 142 -6.01 6.01 39.11
C LEU A 142 -7.39 6.18 38.46
N ALA A 143 -7.52 5.93 37.15
CA ALA A 143 -8.79 6.05 36.45
C ALA A 143 -9.77 4.96 36.93
N ILE A 144 -11.00 5.39 37.22
CA ILE A 144 -12.13 4.52 37.60
C ILE A 144 -13.28 4.59 36.57
N ILE A 145 -13.19 5.53 35.62
CA ILE A 145 -14.10 5.74 34.49
C ILE A 145 -13.25 5.78 33.22
N ASP A 146 -13.56 4.92 32.26
CA ASP A 146 -12.94 4.93 30.94
C ASP A 146 -13.44 6.12 30.13
N ASP A 147 -12.52 6.95 29.65
CA ASP A 147 -12.81 8.09 28.77
C ASP A 147 -12.69 7.74 27.28
N GLY A 148 -12.40 6.47 26.96
CA GLY A 148 -12.22 5.98 25.59
C GLY A 148 -10.86 6.35 24.99
N SER A 149 -9.91 6.83 25.80
CA SER A 149 -8.57 7.20 25.34
C SER A 149 -7.62 6.03 25.17
N CYS A 150 -8.00 4.80 25.55
CA CYS A 150 -7.10 3.64 25.50
C CYS A 150 -6.46 3.47 24.13
N ALA A 151 -5.13 3.40 24.13
CA ALA A 151 -4.30 3.26 22.95
C ALA A 151 -3.43 2.01 23.04
N GLU A 152 -3.12 1.45 21.88
CA GLU A 152 -2.14 0.39 21.74
C GLU A 152 -0.82 0.98 21.24
N ASN A 153 0.28 0.29 21.51
CA ASN A 153 1.51 0.60 20.81
C ASN A 153 1.38 0.18 19.34
N ASP A 154 1.83 1.04 18.44
CA ASP A 154 2.02 0.67 17.04
C ASP A 154 3.22 -0.30 16.89
N GLU A 155 3.53 -0.72 15.65
CA GLU A 155 4.64 -1.64 15.39
C GLU A 155 6.01 -1.01 15.72
N CYS A 156 6.07 0.32 15.78
CA CYS A 156 7.23 1.10 16.20
C CYS A 156 7.36 1.24 17.73
N GLY A 157 6.37 0.75 18.50
CA GLY A 157 6.35 0.89 19.95
C GLY A 157 5.89 2.27 20.43
N VAL A 158 5.29 3.08 19.56
CA VAL A 158 4.72 4.39 19.90
C VAL A 158 3.27 4.21 20.32
N CYS A 159 2.96 4.69 21.52
CA CYS A 159 1.60 4.60 22.07
C CYS A 159 0.62 5.47 21.27
N GLY A 160 -0.36 4.85 20.62
CA GLY A 160 -1.29 5.52 19.71
C GLY A 160 -0.63 6.01 18.42
N GLY A 161 0.50 5.44 18.03
CA GLY A 161 1.22 5.78 16.81
C GLY A 161 0.56 5.24 15.54
N ASP A 162 1.07 5.68 14.39
CA ASP A 162 0.60 5.35 13.04
C ASP A 162 1.68 4.65 12.19
N ASN A 163 2.69 4.05 12.83
CA ASN A 163 3.86 3.42 12.23
C ASN A 163 4.84 4.37 11.51
N SER A 164 4.62 5.69 11.49
CA SER A 164 5.50 6.63 10.77
C SER A 164 6.91 6.76 11.37
N SER A 165 7.06 6.54 12.68
CA SER A 165 8.33 6.77 13.38
C SER A 165 9.43 5.73 13.11
N CYS A 166 9.07 4.58 12.55
CA CYS A 166 9.96 3.51 12.12
C CYS A 166 9.59 2.97 10.73
N GLY A 167 8.83 3.77 9.98
CA GLY A 167 8.49 3.52 8.59
C GLY A 167 9.68 3.83 7.69
N GLY A 168 9.91 2.97 6.71
CA GLY A 168 10.93 3.15 5.69
C GLY A 168 11.07 1.89 4.85
N CYS A 169 11.94 1.92 3.85
CA CYS A 169 12.10 0.75 3.01
C CYS A 169 12.78 -0.42 3.75
N THR A 170 12.05 -1.50 3.98
CA THR A 170 12.57 -2.71 4.65
C THR A 170 13.22 -3.74 3.71
N ASN A 171 13.21 -3.52 2.39
CA ASN A 171 13.73 -4.48 1.41
C ASN A 171 15.24 -4.31 1.21
N PRO A 172 16.10 -5.29 1.58
CA PRO A 172 17.56 -5.17 1.44
C PRO A 172 18.07 -5.12 -0.01
N GLN A 173 17.21 -5.37 -1.00
CA GLN A 173 17.54 -5.23 -2.42
C GLN A 173 17.17 -3.85 -2.99
N ALA A 174 16.42 -3.03 -2.25
CA ALA A 174 16.15 -1.67 -2.64
C ALA A 174 17.36 -0.78 -2.38
N CYS A 175 17.58 0.20 -3.25
CA CYS A 175 18.71 1.12 -3.10
C CYS A 175 18.52 2.12 -1.96
N ASN A 176 17.28 2.38 -1.53
CA ASN A 176 16.94 3.20 -0.36
C ASN A 176 16.59 2.36 0.88
N TYR A 177 17.09 1.12 0.96
CA TYR A 177 16.91 0.25 2.13
C TYR A 177 17.32 0.96 3.43
N ASP A 178 16.39 1.00 4.38
CA ASP A 178 16.62 1.48 5.74
C ASP A 178 16.68 0.29 6.72
N ALA A 179 17.87 0.06 7.29
CA ALA A 179 18.08 -0.99 8.27
C ALA A 179 17.41 -0.70 9.64
N GLY A 180 17.02 0.55 9.90
CA GLY A 180 16.27 0.97 11.07
C GLY A 180 14.76 0.87 10.89
N ALA A 181 14.27 0.72 9.66
CA ALA A 181 12.85 0.55 9.37
C ALA A 181 12.38 -0.83 9.85
N VAL A 182 11.27 -0.84 10.58
CA VAL A 182 10.59 -2.07 11.01
C VAL A 182 9.35 -2.30 10.16
N VAL A 183 8.73 -1.22 9.68
CA VAL A 183 7.52 -1.22 8.88
C VAL A 183 7.85 -0.70 7.49
N ASP A 184 7.45 -1.46 6.46
CA ASP A 184 7.53 -0.99 5.08
C ASP A 184 6.49 0.10 4.83
N ASP A 185 6.94 1.32 4.54
CA ASP A 185 6.08 2.46 4.21
C ASP A 185 5.77 2.54 2.71
N GLY A 186 6.25 1.58 1.91
CA GLY A 186 6.08 1.56 0.47
C GLY A 186 7.07 2.45 -0.29
N SER A 187 8.06 3.04 0.39
CA SER A 187 9.08 3.87 -0.24
C SER A 187 10.14 3.07 -1.01
N CYS A 188 10.17 1.74 -0.94
CA CYS A 188 11.23 0.92 -1.54
C CYS A 188 11.42 1.13 -3.05
N VAL A 189 12.65 1.48 -3.45
CA VAL A 189 13.08 1.65 -4.84
C VAL A 189 14.02 0.51 -5.26
N LEU A 190 13.51 -0.45 -6.04
CA LEU A 190 14.26 -1.66 -6.44
C LEU A 190 15.25 -1.44 -7.59
N SER A 191 15.01 -0.44 -8.44
CA SER A 191 15.87 -0.06 -9.57
C SER A 191 15.98 1.46 -9.62
N GLY A 192 16.68 2.03 -8.63
CA GLY A 192 16.78 3.47 -8.49
C GLY A 192 18.10 4.05 -8.99
N VAL A 193 18.08 5.35 -9.24
CA VAL A 193 19.25 6.17 -9.56
C VAL A 193 19.76 6.78 -8.27
N ALA A 194 21.03 6.54 -7.96
CA ALA A 194 21.71 7.24 -6.88
C ALA A 194 21.87 8.71 -7.27
N LEU A 195 21.51 9.62 -6.38
CA LEU A 195 21.74 11.05 -6.49
C LEU A 195 22.75 11.48 -5.43
N THR A 196 23.69 12.34 -5.82
CA THR A 196 24.62 12.99 -4.90
C THR A 196 24.51 14.50 -5.06
N PHE A 197 23.96 15.17 -4.05
CA PHE A 197 23.96 16.62 -3.94
C PHE A 197 25.17 17.08 -3.13
N THR A 198 25.99 17.94 -3.72
CA THR A 198 27.14 18.55 -3.06
C THR A 198 26.90 20.05 -2.96
N LEU A 199 26.96 20.59 -1.74
CA LEU A 199 26.83 22.02 -1.44
C LEU A 199 28.11 22.50 -0.79
N LEU A 200 28.75 23.52 -1.37
CA LEU A 200 29.73 24.36 -0.69
C LEU A 200 29.02 25.62 -0.21
N THR A 201 28.89 25.78 1.11
CA THR A 201 28.32 27.00 1.68
C THR A 201 29.23 28.20 1.50
N ASP A 202 28.65 29.39 1.56
CA ASP A 202 29.38 30.65 1.57
C ASP A 202 29.72 31.09 3.02
N ASN A 203 29.83 32.40 3.28
CA ASN A 203 30.09 32.93 4.63
C ASN A 203 28.83 33.05 5.52
N TRP A 204 27.64 32.82 4.97
CA TRP A 204 26.37 32.91 5.70
C TRP A 204 25.51 31.66 5.45
N PRO A 205 25.97 30.47 5.90
CA PRO A 205 25.30 29.19 5.61
C PRO A 205 23.88 29.01 6.18
N GLY A 206 23.47 29.87 7.13
CA GLY A 206 22.24 29.73 7.90
C GLY A 206 20.96 30.04 7.12
N GLU A 207 21.10 30.61 5.93
CA GLU A 207 20.00 30.98 5.06
C GLU A 207 19.79 30.04 3.88
N THR A 208 20.75 29.16 3.61
CA THR A 208 20.66 28.20 2.52
C THR A 208 19.87 26.96 2.96
N THR A 209 18.80 26.67 2.23
CA THR A 209 18.10 25.38 2.29
C THR A 209 17.92 24.83 0.89
N TRP A 210 17.72 23.54 0.74
CA TRP A 210 17.44 22.95 -0.56
C TRP A 210 16.58 21.70 -0.43
N SER A 211 15.89 21.35 -1.52
CA SER A 211 15.08 20.14 -1.62
C SER A 211 15.06 19.63 -3.06
N VAL A 212 14.92 18.33 -3.22
CA VAL A 212 14.57 17.67 -4.48
C VAL A 212 13.17 17.09 -4.31
N THR A 213 12.29 17.38 -5.26
CA THR A 213 10.89 16.91 -5.27
C THR A 213 10.60 16.12 -6.52
N ASP A 214 9.70 15.13 -6.43
CA ASP A 214 9.23 14.35 -7.57
C ASP A 214 8.08 15.06 -8.33
N GLY A 215 7.54 14.40 -9.36
CA GLY A 215 6.42 14.92 -10.14
C GLY A 215 5.09 15.05 -9.39
N ALA A 216 4.94 14.42 -8.22
CA ALA A 216 3.79 14.59 -7.32
C ALA A 216 3.99 15.75 -6.32
N GLY A 217 5.22 16.22 -6.16
CA GLY A 217 5.63 17.26 -5.22
C GLY A 217 6.15 16.71 -3.89
N ASP A 218 6.37 15.39 -3.80
CA ASP A 218 6.90 14.74 -2.61
C ASP A 218 8.42 14.96 -2.53
N ILE A 219 8.93 15.28 -1.34
CA ILE A 219 10.36 15.55 -1.11
C ILE A 219 11.11 14.23 -1.00
N VAL A 220 12.10 14.02 -1.87
CA VAL A 220 12.95 12.82 -1.90
C VAL A 220 14.31 13.03 -1.21
N MET A 221 14.77 14.27 -1.11
CA MET A 221 15.92 14.65 -0.29
C MET A 221 15.92 16.16 -0.03
N GLU A 222 16.41 16.58 1.13
CA GLU A 222 16.50 17.98 1.53
C GLU A 222 17.67 18.24 2.47
N GLY A 223 17.98 19.52 2.68
CA GLY A 223 19.01 19.92 3.63
C GLY A 223 19.02 21.41 3.96
N GLY A 224 19.79 21.73 5.00
CA GLY A 224 19.88 23.06 5.59
C GLY A 224 18.80 23.30 6.65
N PRO A 225 18.81 24.47 7.31
CA PRO A 225 19.86 25.48 7.25
C PRO A 225 21.18 25.00 7.85
N TYR A 226 22.30 25.61 7.44
CA TYR A 226 23.65 25.16 7.83
C TYR A 226 24.36 26.16 8.75
N ASN A 227 25.38 25.70 9.48
CA ASN A 227 26.15 26.56 10.40
C ASN A 227 27.63 26.70 10.01
N GLY A 228 28.16 25.80 9.17
CA GLY A 228 29.57 25.82 8.75
C GLY A 228 29.77 26.76 7.57
N GLN A 229 30.62 27.77 7.72
CA GLN A 229 31.03 28.66 6.64
C GLN A 229 32.03 27.95 5.73
N GLN A 230 31.99 28.20 4.42
CA GLN A 230 32.92 27.59 3.45
C GLN A 230 33.09 26.08 3.64
N THR A 231 31.98 25.40 3.95
CA THR A 231 31.97 23.99 4.32
C THR A 231 31.22 23.21 3.26
N THR A 232 31.79 22.07 2.85
CA THR A 232 31.13 21.16 1.93
C THR A 232 30.22 20.21 2.69
N TYR A 233 28.95 20.19 2.31
CA TYR A 233 27.94 19.23 2.72
C TYR A 233 27.62 18.33 1.53
N ILE A 234 27.47 17.04 1.80
CA ILE A 234 27.08 16.05 0.81
C ILE A 234 25.82 15.37 1.34
N ALA A 235 24.80 15.28 0.49
CA ALA A 235 23.60 14.50 0.74
C ALA A 235 23.40 13.53 -0.42
N GLU A 236 23.01 12.32 -0.07
CA GLU A 236 22.80 11.24 -1.04
C GLU A 236 21.37 10.72 -0.90
N ALA A 237 20.77 10.34 -2.01
CA ALA A 237 19.47 9.70 -2.05
C ALA A 237 19.44 8.67 -3.17
N CYS A 238 18.44 7.80 -3.15
CA CYS A 238 18.13 6.96 -4.29
C CYS A 238 16.68 7.20 -4.70
N VAL A 239 16.49 7.48 -5.99
CA VAL A 239 15.17 7.86 -6.53
C VAL A 239 14.79 6.93 -7.67
N ALA A 240 13.50 6.72 -7.91
CA ALA A 240 13.05 5.96 -9.07
C ALA A 240 13.32 6.71 -10.38
N THR A 241 13.26 6.01 -11.51
CA THR A 241 13.20 6.66 -12.83
C THR A 241 12.06 7.68 -12.85
N GLY A 242 12.34 8.89 -13.33
CA GLY A 242 11.36 9.97 -13.38
C GLY A 242 11.98 11.35 -13.49
N CYS A 243 11.14 12.36 -13.49
CA CYS A 243 11.55 13.76 -13.48
C CYS A 243 11.33 14.40 -12.11
N TYR A 244 12.28 15.24 -11.72
CA TYR A 244 12.42 15.84 -10.41
C TYR A 244 12.77 17.32 -10.54
N THR A 245 12.54 18.06 -9.47
CA THR A 245 12.88 19.48 -9.36
C THR A 245 13.79 19.70 -8.15
N LEU A 246 15.01 20.17 -8.39
CA LEU A 246 15.89 20.72 -7.37
C LEU A 246 15.52 22.18 -7.13
N THR A 247 15.28 22.52 -5.86
CA THR A 247 15.08 23.90 -5.41
C THR A 247 16.12 24.23 -4.35
N VAL A 248 16.91 25.27 -4.57
CA VAL A 248 17.85 25.85 -3.58
C VAL A 248 17.32 27.22 -3.20
N ASN A 249 17.09 27.45 -1.91
CA ASN A 249 16.54 28.69 -1.37
C ASN A 249 17.57 29.44 -0.54
N ASP A 250 17.47 30.75 -0.58
CA ASP A 250 18.28 31.69 0.18
C ASP A 250 17.39 32.78 0.79
N SER A 251 17.43 32.91 2.12
CA SER A 251 16.44 33.73 2.84
C SER A 251 16.70 35.24 2.81
N TYR A 252 17.95 35.69 2.60
CA TYR A 252 18.27 37.11 2.44
C TYR A 252 18.42 37.55 0.98
N GLY A 253 18.47 36.60 0.04
CA GLY A 253 18.31 36.82 -1.38
C GLY A 253 19.58 37.30 -2.08
N ASP A 254 20.75 37.06 -1.52
CA ASP A 254 22.06 37.21 -2.16
C ASP A 254 22.60 35.89 -2.73
N GLY A 255 21.90 34.77 -2.50
CA GLY A 255 22.26 33.46 -2.98
C GLY A 255 23.42 32.86 -2.18
N LEU A 256 24.25 32.04 -2.81
CA LEU A 256 25.45 31.46 -2.19
C LEU A 256 26.66 32.38 -2.33
N GLN A 257 26.53 33.66 -1.98
CA GLN A 257 27.65 34.58 -1.99
C GLN A 257 27.53 35.70 -0.96
N TYR A 258 28.62 35.90 -0.20
CA TYR A 258 28.72 37.02 0.72
C TYR A 258 30.15 37.54 0.84
N GLY A 259 30.32 38.84 0.63
CA GLY A 259 31.60 39.52 0.82
C GLY A 259 32.72 39.09 -0.13
N GLY A 260 32.37 38.63 -1.34
CA GLY A 260 33.31 38.14 -2.36
C GLY A 260 33.77 36.68 -2.13
N VAL A 261 33.17 36.00 -1.15
CA VAL A 261 33.27 34.57 -0.95
C VAL A 261 32.03 33.92 -1.56
N VAL A 262 32.26 32.93 -2.41
CA VAL A 262 31.24 32.29 -3.25
C VAL A 262 31.21 30.81 -2.89
N GLY A 263 30.01 30.34 -2.54
CA GLY A 263 29.69 28.93 -2.41
C GLY A 263 29.42 28.29 -3.77
N ASP A 264 28.98 27.03 -3.78
CA ASP A 264 28.67 26.29 -5.00
C ASP A 264 27.68 25.17 -4.70
N TYR A 265 26.97 24.68 -5.71
CA TYR A 265 26.27 23.40 -5.59
C TYR A 265 26.28 22.62 -6.90
N SER A 266 26.26 21.30 -6.77
CA SER A 266 26.05 20.37 -7.87
C SER A 266 25.21 19.18 -7.44
N LEU A 267 24.41 18.68 -8.37
CA LEU A 267 23.65 17.45 -8.26
C LEU A 267 24.08 16.53 -9.40
N VAL A 268 24.54 15.33 -9.05
CA VAL A 268 24.95 14.31 -10.02
C VAL A 268 24.19 13.00 -9.81
N ASP A 269 24.06 12.21 -10.87
CA ASP A 269 23.61 10.82 -10.75
C ASP A 269 24.78 9.87 -10.37
N GLY A 270 24.46 8.59 -10.15
CA GLY A 270 25.43 7.55 -9.82
C GLY A 270 26.46 7.26 -10.91
N ASP A 271 26.21 7.67 -12.15
CA ASP A 271 27.15 7.59 -13.27
C ASP A 271 28.07 8.82 -13.37
N GLY A 272 27.80 9.85 -12.56
CA GLY A 272 28.55 11.11 -12.50
C GLY A 272 28.09 12.15 -13.52
N ASN A 273 26.93 11.97 -14.17
CA ASN A 273 26.35 13.00 -15.03
C ASN A 273 25.83 14.16 -14.16
N VAL A 274 26.08 15.39 -14.58
CA VAL A 274 25.59 16.59 -13.89
C VAL A 274 24.14 16.83 -14.28
N LEU A 275 23.24 16.70 -13.31
CA LEU A 275 21.80 16.90 -13.47
C LEU A 275 21.40 18.36 -13.22
N ALA A 276 22.03 18.98 -12.22
CA ALA A 276 21.88 20.40 -11.93
C ALA A 276 23.18 20.94 -11.31
N GLN A 277 23.48 22.22 -11.55
CA GLN A 277 24.63 22.90 -10.97
C GLN A 277 24.40 24.41 -10.94
N MET A 278 25.15 25.11 -10.10
CA MET A 278 25.12 26.56 -10.04
C MET A 278 25.61 27.19 -11.36
N VAL A 279 24.89 28.19 -11.89
CA VAL A 279 25.20 28.80 -13.21
C VAL A 279 25.71 30.25 -13.12
N ASP A 280 25.49 30.96 -12.01
CA ASP A 280 25.72 32.41 -11.88
C ASP A 280 26.69 32.82 -10.74
N GLY A 281 27.74 32.03 -10.49
CA GLY A 281 28.85 32.44 -9.62
C GLY A 281 28.44 32.82 -8.19
N GLY A 282 27.35 32.24 -7.68
CA GLY A 282 26.81 32.44 -6.33
C GLY A 282 25.47 33.16 -6.30
N ASP A 283 25.23 34.12 -7.21
CA ASP A 283 24.08 35.03 -7.13
C ASP A 283 22.86 34.48 -7.88
N PHE A 284 21.93 33.88 -7.15
CA PHE A 284 20.63 33.44 -7.69
C PHE A 284 19.44 34.14 -7.03
N GLY A 285 19.68 35.26 -6.33
CA GLY A 285 18.66 35.90 -5.53
C GLY A 285 18.17 34.98 -4.40
N SER A 286 16.86 34.91 -4.18
CA SER A 286 16.26 34.10 -3.12
C SER A 286 16.06 32.63 -3.45
N GLN A 287 16.15 32.25 -4.74
CA GLN A 287 15.84 30.88 -5.16
C GLN A 287 16.46 30.53 -6.51
N ALA A 288 17.10 29.36 -6.58
CA ALA A 288 17.45 28.68 -7.81
C ALA A 288 16.60 27.40 -7.96
N VAL A 289 16.06 27.17 -9.17
CA VAL A 289 15.26 25.99 -9.50
C VAL A 289 15.84 25.32 -10.73
N ALA A 290 15.99 24.01 -10.69
CA ALA A 290 16.44 23.21 -11.82
C ALA A 290 15.59 21.93 -11.93
N ASP A 291 14.94 21.77 -13.08
CA ASP A 291 14.24 20.53 -13.44
C ASP A 291 15.20 19.58 -14.14
N PHE A 292 15.17 18.31 -13.76
CA PHE A 292 15.98 17.26 -14.35
C PHE A 292 15.21 15.94 -14.38
N CYS A 293 15.64 15.00 -15.21
CA CYS A 293 15.10 13.64 -15.21
C CYS A 293 16.24 12.66 -15.06
N VAL A 294 15.95 11.54 -14.39
CA VAL A 294 16.88 10.44 -14.22
C VAL A 294 16.22 9.15 -14.65
N GLU A 295 17.02 8.29 -15.25
CA GLU A 295 16.62 6.97 -15.71
C GLU A 295 17.59 5.99 -15.05
N ALA A 296 17.06 4.98 -14.34
CA ALA A 296 17.87 3.89 -13.81
C ALA A 296 18.71 3.32 -14.94
N GLY A 297 20.03 3.37 -14.75
CA GLY A 297 21.02 3.35 -15.83
C GLY A 297 20.68 2.43 -17.00
N ASN A 298 20.54 3.05 -18.17
CA ASN A 298 20.74 2.41 -19.47
C ASN A 298 19.83 1.21 -19.79
N ASP A 299 18.63 1.11 -19.22
CA ASP A 299 17.58 0.23 -19.73
C ASP A 299 17.11 0.80 -21.08
N VAL A 300 17.69 0.32 -22.18
CA VAL A 300 17.12 0.49 -23.52
C VAL A 300 15.97 -0.51 -23.57
N PRO A 301 14.70 -0.07 -23.46
CA PRO A 301 13.58 -0.99 -23.42
C PRO A 301 13.39 -1.59 -24.80
N GLY A 302 13.30 -2.92 -24.87
CA GLY A 302 13.06 -3.63 -26.12
C GLY A 302 13.18 -5.13 -25.94
N CYS A 303 12.90 -5.89 -26.99
CA CYS A 303 12.98 -7.34 -26.91
C CYS A 303 14.44 -7.82 -26.83
N ILE A 304 14.83 -8.44 -25.70
CA ILE A 304 16.17 -9.00 -25.47
C ILE A 304 16.33 -10.45 -25.94
N ASP A 305 15.24 -11.10 -26.38
CA ASP A 305 15.26 -12.49 -26.85
C ASP A 305 15.71 -12.56 -28.31
N SER A 306 16.94 -13.04 -28.54
CA SER A 306 17.51 -13.22 -29.88
C SER A 306 16.72 -14.12 -30.84
N SER A 307 15.73 -14.88 -30.34
CA SER A 307 14.84 -15.70 -31.15
C SER A 307 13.55 -14.99 -31.59
N ALA A 308 13.26 -13.81 -31.02
CA ALA A 308 12.12 -13.00 -31.39
C ALA A 308 12.38 -12.19 -32.66
N CYS A 309 11.31 -11.87 -33.37
CA CYS A 309 11.32 -11.16 -34.63
C CYS A 309 11.72 -9.68 -34.52
N ASN A 310 11.47 -9.08 -33.37
CA ASN A 310 11.81 -7.70 -33.04
C ASN A 310 12.92 -7.60 -32.00
N TYR A 311 13.80 -8.62 -31.92
CA TYR A 311 15.01 -8.58 -31.10
C TYR A 311 15.80 -7.28 -31.36
N ASP A 312 16.09 -6.55 -30.29
CA ASP A 312 16.93 -5.36 -30.32
C ASP A 312 18.25 -5.66 -29.61
N ALA A 313 19.36 -5.58 -30.35
CA ALA A 313 20.69 -5.86 -29.83
C ALA A 313 21.22 -4.77 -28.88
N GLU A 314 20.62 -3.58 -28.90
CA GLU A 314 20.94 -2.50 -27.97
C GLU A 314 20.03 -2.53 -26.74
N ALA A 315 18.96 -3.35 -26.74
CA ALA A 315 18.09 -3.50 -25.58
C ALA A 315 18.82 -4.20 -24.43
N THR A 316 18.67 -3.63 -23.24
CA THR A 316 19.29 -4.11 -21.99
C THR A 316 18.23 -4.56 -20.97
N SER A 317 16.94 -4.34 -21.26
CA SER A 317 15.81 -4.68 -20.41
C SER A 317 14.60 -5.07 -21.25
N ASP A 318 13.97 -6.21 -20.91
CA ASP A 318 12.79 -6.73 -21.62
C ASP A 318 11.54 -5.92 -21.24
N ASP A 319 11.01 -5.18 -22.20
CA ASP A 319 9.79 -4.38 -22.03
C ASP A 319 8.51 -5.18 -22.33
N GLY A 320 8.63 -6.49 -22.60
CA GLY A 320 7.52 -7.35 -22.97
C GLY A 320 7.04 -7.16 -24.41
N SER A 321 7.79 -6.44 -25.25
CA SER A 321 7.44 -6.22 -26.66
C SER A 321 7.80 -7.39 -27.57
N CYS A 322 8.46 -8.46 -27.08
CA CYS A 322 8.91 -9.59 -27.92
C CYS A 322 7.79 -10.20 -28.78
N GLU A 323 7.93 -10.10 -30.10
CA GLU A 323 7.07 -10.69 -31.10
C GLU A 323 7.72 -11.97 -31.63
N TYR A 324 7.08 -13.12 -31.41
CA TYR A 324 7.56 -14.40 -31.93
C TYR A 324 6.94 -14.72 -33.29
N GLY A 325 7.76 -15.21 -34.20
CA GLY A 325 7.31 -15.57 -35.53
C GLY A 325 6.34 -16.76 -35.53
N GLN A 326 5.43 -16.75 -36.49
CA GLN A 326 4.48 -17.85 -36.70
C GLN A 326 5.14 -18.93 -37.54
N THR A 327 5.00 -20.20 -37.15
CA THR A 327 5.43 -21.33 -37.97
C THR A 327 4.53 -21.46 -39.18
N TYR A 328 5.11 -21.58 -40.36
CA TYR A 328 4.40 -21.90 -41.60
C TYR A 328 4.98 -23.18 -42.20
N TYR A 329 4.23 -23.79 -43.10
CA TYR A 329 4.53 -25.04 -43.79
C TYR A 329 4.46 -24.80 -45.31
N LEU A 330 5.33 -25.46 -46.08
CA LEU A 330 5.28 -25.41 -47.54
C LEU A 330 3.97 -26.02 -48.04
N ASP A 331 3.23 -25.28 -48.86
CA ASP A 331 1.94 -25.64 -49.48
C ASP A 331 2.11 -25.51 -50.99
N SER A 332 2.55 -26.60 -51.61
CA SER A 332 3.01 -26.62 -53.00
C SER A 332 1.87 -26.70 -54.01
N ASP A 333 0.73 -27.28 -53.64
CA ASP A 333 -0.43 -27.46 -54.51
C ASP A 333 -1.59 -26.47 -54.26
N GLY A 334 -1.53 -25.70 -53.16
CA GLY A 334 -2.36 -24.55 -52.87
C GLY A 334 -3.72 -24.89 -52.26
N ASP A 335 -3.86 -26.03 -51.57
CA ASP A 335 -5.12 -26.40 -50.90
C ASP A 335 -5.29 -25.78 -49.49
N GLY A 336 -4.23 -25.17 -48.96
CA GLY A 336 -4.24 -24.52 -47.65
C GLY A 336 -3.77 -25.40 -46.49
N TYR A 337 -3.27 -26.60 -46.73
CA TYR A 337 -2.47 -27.37 -45.79
C TYR A 337 -1.04 -27.51 -46.31
N GLY A 338 -0.08 -27.53 -45.41
CA GLY A 338 1.32 -27.67 -45.77
C GLY A 338 1.94 -28.97 -45.28
N SER A 339 3.04 -29.33 -45.94
CA SER A 339 3.86 -30.50 -45.63
C SER A 339 4.61 -30.36 -44.30
N VAL A 340 5.50 -31.32 -44.00
CA VAL A 340 6.39 -31.25 -42.82
C VAL A 340 7.51 -30.22 -42.96
N GLU A 341 7.74 -29.67 -44.16
CA GLU A 341 8.75 -28.65 -44.37
C GLU A 341 8.26 -27.30 -43.83
N SER A 342 8.87 -26.84 -42.74
CA SER A 342 8.42 -25.65 -42.02
C SER A 342 9.44 -24.51 -42.03
N GLY A 343 8.95 -23.27 -41.98
CA GLY A 343 9.73 -22.07 -41.69
C GLY A 343 9.06 -21.20 -40.62
N VAL A 344 9.68 -20.07 -40.30
CA VAL A 344 9.14 -19.09 -39.34
C VAL A 344 8.99 -17.75 -40.06
N SER A 345 7.79 -17.16 -40.00
CA SER A 345 7.51 -15.83 -40.58
C SER A 345 7.27 -14.80 -39.48
N CYS A 346 8.02 -13.70 -39.56
CA CYS A 346 7.98 -12.61 -38.60
C CYS A 346 6.96 -11.51 -38.92
N SER A 347 6.35 -11.51 -40.10
CA SER A 347 5.43 -10.44 -40.51
C SER A 347 3.96 -10.86 -40.52
N GLY A 348 3.63 -12.08 -40.08
CA GLY A 348 2.30 -12.67 -40.25
C GLY A 348 1.87 -12.84 -41.72
N VAL A 349 2.73 -12.46 -42.66
CA VAL A 349 2.57 -12.65 -44.10
C VAL A 349 3.24 -13.97 -44.44
N LEU A 350 2.44 -14.91 -44.96
CA LEU A 350 2.93 -16.16 -45.49
C LEU A 350 3.73 -15.87 -46.78
N PRO A 351 4.95 -16.41 -46.90
CA PRO A 351 5.60 -16.54 -48.21
C PRO A 351 4.65 -17.23 -49.20
N GLY A 352 4.73 -16.90 -50.49
CA GLY A 352 3.91 -17.57 -51.50
C GLY A 352 4.13 -19.08 -51.47
N ASN A 353 3.05 -19.86 -51.64
CA ASN A 353 3.03 -21.33 -51.56
C ASN A 353 3.34 -21.86 -50.15
N THR A 354 2.79 -21.24 -49.10
CA THR A 354 2.90 -21.73 -47.72
C THR A 354 1.58 -21.57 -46.98
N SER A 355 1.35 -22.42 -45.98
CA SER A 355 0.17 -22.40 -45.10
C SER A 355 0.56 -22.38 -43.61
N PHE A 356 -0.32 -21.87 -42.74
CA PHE A 356 -0.19 -22.03 -41.29
C PHE A 356 -0.69 -23.40 -40.79
N GLN A 357 -1.42 -24.14 -41.61
CA GLN A 357 -1.89 -25.47 -41.26
C GLN A 357 -0.89 -26.51 -41.76
N SER A 358 -0.53 -27.45 -40.91
CA SER A 358 0.27 -28.62 -41.29
C SER A 358 -0.61 -29.85 -41.40
N GLY A 359 -0.04 -30.92 -41.97
CA GLY A 359 -0.67 -32.24 -41.97
C GLY A 359 -1.12 -32.70 -43.35
N ASP A 360 -0.71 -32.00 -44.40
CA ASP A 360 -0.91 -32.45 -45.77
C ASP A 360 -0.17 -33.79 -45.99
N CYS A 361 -0.94 -34.81 -46.37
CA CYS A 361 -0.42 -36.13 -46.67
C CYS A 361 0.11 -36.27 -48.11
N ASN A 362 -0.20 -35.34 -49.01
CA ASN A 362 0.33 -35.29 -50.37
C ASN A 362 0.35 -33.86 -50.96
N ASP A 363 1.43 -33.13 -50.65
CA ASP A 363 1.79 -31.77 -51.12
C ASP A 363 2.04 -31.63 -52.63
N ALA A 364 1.54 -32.54 -53.45
CA ALA A 364 1.52 -32.42 -54.90
C ALA A 364 0.11 -32.57 -55.48
N ASN A 365 -0.90 -32.74 -54.63
CA ASN A 365 -2.28 -32.97 -55.02
C ASN A 365 -3.27 -32.28 -54.07
N SER A 366 -3.82 -31.14 -54.51
CA SER A 366 -4.74 -30.29 -53.75
C SER A 366 -6.12 -30.90 -53.45
N THR A 367 -6.30 -32.19 -53.70
CA THR A 367 -7.46 -32.97 -53.25
C THR A 367 -7.15 -33.87 -52.06
N MET A 368 -5.92 -33.85 -51.54
CA MET A 368 -5.44 -34.75 -50.50
C MET A 368 -4.93 -33.97 -49.29
N TYR A 369 -5.84 -33.64 -48.38
CA TYR A 369 -5.55 -32.81 -47.20
C TYR A 369 -6.46 -33.16 -46.03
N PRO A 370 -6.09 -32.81 -44.78
CA PRO A 370 -6.92 -33.05 -43.60
C PRO A 370 -8.39 -32.63 -43.76
N GLY A 371 -9.28 -33.63 -43.74
CA GLY A 371 -10.73 -33.43 -43.86
C GLY A 371 -11.22 -33.09 -45.28
N ALA A 372 -10.46 -33.44 -46.31
CA ALA A 372 -10.92 -33.37 -47.69
C ALA A 372 -12.18 -34.23 -47.92
N PRO A 373 -13.12 -33.81 -48.79
CA PRO A 373 -14.26 -34.65 -49.16
C PRO A 373 -13.79 -35.94 -49.85
N GLY A 374 -14.42 -37.08 -49.55
CA GLY A 374 -14.03 -38.35 -50.13
C GLY A 374 -14.13 -38.38 -51.66
N THR A 375 -13.13 -38.98 -52.29
CA THR A 375 -13.01 -39.06 -53.76
C THR A 375 -13.63 -40.32 -54.38
N GLY A 376 -14.04 -41.29 -53.57
CA GLY A 376 -14.50 -42.61 -54.02
C GLY A 376 -13.45 -43.41 -54.81
N ALA A 377 -12.17 -43.04 -54.70
CA ALA A 377 -11.06 -43.61 -55.48
C ALA A 377 -10.31 -44.74 -54.77
N GLY A 378 -10.78 -45.18 -53.61
CA GLY A 378 -10.10 -46.17 -52.77
C GLY A 378 -8.79 -45.66 -52.16
N VAL A 379 -8.66 -44.34 -52.01
CA VAL A 379 -7.48 -43.68 -51.44
C VAL A 379 -7.93 -42.73 -50.33
N ASP A 380 -7.26 -42.81 -49.18
CA ASP A 380 -7.39 -41.89 -48.05
C ASP A 380 -6.87 -40.53 -48.52
N ASN A 381 -7.80 -39.63 -48.80
CA ASN A 381 -7.53 -38.28 -49.27
C ASN A 381 -7.81 -37.23 -48.20
N ASP A 382 -8.43 -37.62 -47.08
CA ASP A 382 -8.64 -36.76 -45.93
C ASP A 382 -7.53 -36.84 -44.87
N CYS A 383 -6.50 -37.64 -45.13
CA CYS A 383 -5.32 -37.85 -44.28
C CYS A 383 -5.66 -38.39 -42.87
N SER A 384 -6.79 -39.09 -42.71
CA SER A 384 -7.21 -39.67 -41.42
C SER A 384 -6.40 -40.93 -41.03
N GLY A 385 -5.71 -41.54 -42.00
CA GLY A 385 -4.99 -42.80 -41.85
C GLY A 385 -5.87 -44.04 -42.00
N THR A 386 -7.14 -43.86 -42.38
CA THR A 386 -8.13 -44.90 -42.65
C THR A 386 -8.93 -44.54 -43.89
N LEU A 387 -9.47 -45.53 -44.60
CA LEU A 387 -10.42 -45.27 -45.69
C LEU A 387 -11.82 -45.06 -45.10
N ASP A 388 -12.38 -43.89 -45.35
CA ASP A 388 -13.75 -43.55 -44.96
C ASP A 388 -14.77 -43.99 -46.04
N ALA A 389 -16.06 -44.02 -45.66
CA ALA A 389 -17.12 -44.57 -46.52
C ALA A 389 -17.34 -43.79 -47.82
N ASP A 390 -16.97 -42.51 -47.85
CA ASP A 390 -16.97 -41.65 -49.04
C ASP A 390 -15.64 -41.69 -49.83
N GLU A 391 -14.62 -42.38 -49.32
CA GLU A 391 -13.33 -42.61 -49.97
C GLU A 391 -13.18 -44.03 -50.51
N GLU A 392 -13.95 -44.98 -49.97
CA GLU A 392 -14.00 -46.36 -50.46
C GLU A 392 -14.31 -46.39 -51.97
N GLU A 393 -13.57 -47.24 -52.68
CA GLU A 393 -13.80 -47.46 -54.10
C GLU A 393 -15.23 -47.97 -54.28
N VAL A 394 -16.06 -47.20 -54.98
CA VAL A 394 -17.42 -47.63 -55.32
C VAL A 394 -17.29 -48.69 -56.40
N VAL A 395 -17.10 -49.93 -55.98
CA VAL A 395 -17.16 -51.09 -56.86
C VAL A 395 -18.64 -51.41 -57.08
N CYS A 396 -19.08 -51.41 -58.33
CA CYS A 396 -20.40 -51.88 -58.75
C CYS A 396 -20.25 -53.19 -59.53
N PRO A 397 -20.21 -54.34 -58.85
CA PRO A 397 -20.13 -55.64 -59.53
C PRO A 397 -21.24 -55.86 -60.55
N GLU A 398 -22.37 -55.17 -60.40
CA GLU A 398 -23.53 -55.22 -61.28
C GLU A 398 -23.34 -54.49 -62.63
N ASP A 399 -22.39 -53.54 -62.75
CA ASP A 399 -21.96 -52.96 -64.04
C ASP A 399 -20.87 -53.84 -64.65
N VAL A 400 -21.30 -54.99 -65.15
CA VAL A 400 -20.41 -56.04 -65.66
C VAL A 400 -19.64 -55.57 -66.90
N ASN A 401 -20.17 -54.59 -67.63
CA ASN A 401 -19.55 -54.11 -68.87
C ASN A 401 -18.71 -52.82 -68.68
N GLY A 402 -18.83 -52.16 -67.53
CA GLY A 402 -18.04 -51.01 -67.12
C GLY A 402 -18.43 -49.72 -67.85
N ASP A 403 -19.68 -49.56 -68.26
CA ASP A 403 -20.17 -48.36 -68.96
C ASP A 403 -20.77 -47.28 -68.04
N GLY A 404 -20.76 -47.51 -66.72
CA GLY A 404 -21.30 -46.62 -65.69
C GLY A 404 -22.81 -46.76 -65.51
N SER A 405 -23.45 -47.80 -66.04
CA SER A 405 -24.88 -48.00 -65.91
C SER A 405 -25.29 -49.46 -65.79
N ILE A 406 -26.17 -49.78 -64.85
CA ILE A 406 -26.66 -51.16 -64.68
C ILE A 406 -27.86 -51.36 -65.60
N SER A 407 -27.60 -51.83 -66.81
CA SER A 407 -28.56 -51.83 -67.91
C SER A 407 -28.86 -53.23 -68.43
N VAL A 408 -29.64 -53.30 -69.52
CA VAL A 408 -29.88 -54.57 -70.21
C VAL A 408 -28.57 -55.14 -70.76
N ALA A 409 -27.59 -54.30 -71.06
CA ALA A 409 -26.28 -54.75 -71.54
C ALA A 409 -25.59 -55.65 -70.50
N ASP A 410 -25.69 -55.31 -69.22
CA ASP A 410 -25.08 -56.03 -68.10
C ASP A 410 -25.80 -57.34 -67.82
N ILE A 411 -27.14 -57.35 -67.90
CA ILE A 411 -27.93 -58.59 -67.85
C ILE A 411 -27.47 -59.54 -68.97
N LEU A 412 -27.27 -59.02 -70.17
CA LEU A 412 -26.82 -59.84 -71.30
C LEU A 412 -25.38 -60.34 -71.11
N ALA A 413 -24.52 -59.58 -70.46
CA ALA A 413 -23.17 -60.00 -70.09
C ALA A 413 -23.20 -61.17 -69.09
N VAL A 414 -23.95 -61.06 -67.99
CA VAL A 414 -24.13 -62.16 -67.02
C VAL A 414 -24.75 -63.40 -67.68
N LEU A 415 -25.78 -63.22 -68.51
CA LEU A 415 -26.43 -64.33 -69.20
C LEU A 415 -25.53 -65.01 -70.24
N ALA A 416 -24.53 -64.30 -70.79
CA ALA A 416 -23.59 -64.88 -71.73
C ALA A 416 -22.67 -65.93 -71.07
N GLU A 417 -22.39 -65.79 -69.77
CA GLU A 417 -21.59 -66.73 -68.99
C GLU A 417 -22.43 -67.66 -68.10
N PHE A 418 -23.77 -67.66 -68.24
CA PHE A 418 -24.66 -68.43 -67.39
C PHE A 418 -24.34 -69.94 -67.39
N GLY A 419 -24.10 -70.49 -66.20
CA GLY A 419 -23.66 -71.86 -65.95
C GLY A 419 -22.14 -72.01 -65.85
N CYS A 420 -21.37 -70.93 -65.87
CA CYS A 420 -19.93 -70.97 -65.61
C CYS A 420 -19.65 -71.36 -64.14
N THR A 421 -18.60 -72.16 -63.91
CA THR A 421 -18.22 -72.69 -62.57
C THR A 421 -16.72 -72.57 -62.26
N SER A 422 -15.97 -71.79 -63.06
CA SER A 422 -14.54 -71.53 -62.83
C SER A 422 -14.04 -70.39 -63.71
N ASN A 423 -13.32 -69.42 -63.13
CA ASN A 423 -12.79 -68.23 -63.81
C ASN A 423 -13.85 -67.43 -64.58
N CYS A 424 -15.02 -67.23 -63.97
CA CYS A 424 -16.11 -66.50 -64.57
C CYS A 424 -15.90 -65.00 -64.35
N ALA A 425 -16.03 -64.20 -65.41
CA ALA A 425 -15.82 -62.76 -65.34
C ALA A 425 -17.10 -62.01 -64.90
N SER A 426 -18.26 -62.65 -65.06
CA SER A 426 -19.58 -62.08 -64.74
C SER A 426 -20.21 -62.69 -63.47
N ASP A 427 -19.36 -63.13 -62.53
CA ASP A 427 -19.75 -63.57 -61.18
C ASP A 427 -19.95 -62.33 -60.31
N VAL A 428 -21.20 -61.92 -60.17
CA VAL A 428 -21.62 -60.64 -59.57
C VAL A 428 -21.68 -60.77 -58.04
N ASP A 429 -22.06 -61.94 -57.52
CA ASP A 429 -22.18 -62.16 -56.07
C ASP A 429 -20.93 -62.78 -55.42
N GLY A 430 -19.92 -63.14 -56.23
CA GLY A 430 -18.61 -63.59 -55.80
C GLY A 430 -18.57 -65.04 -55.31
N ASP A 431 -19.57 -65.86 -55.66
CA ASP A 431 -19.68 -67.26 -55.20
C ASP A 431 -18.83 -68.25 -56.03
N GLY A 432 -18.19 -67.77 -57.10
CA GLY A 432 -17.34 -68.53 -58.01
C GLY A 432 -18.10 -69.16 -59.18
N ASN A 433 -19.40 -68.93 -59.30
CA ASN A 433 -20.26 -69.43 -60.38
C ASN A 433 -21.07 -68.29 -60.99
N VAL A 434 -21.56 -68.48 -62.22
CA VAL A 434 -22.53 -67.54 -62.81
C VAL A 434 -23.84 -68.27 -62.97
N ILE A 435 -24.76 -68.05 -62.04
CA ILE A 435 -26.04 -68.75 -61.96
C ILE A 435 -27.18 -67.75 -61.72
N VAL A 436 -28.34 -68.25 -61.30
CA VAL A 436 -29.53 -67.41 -61.09
C VAL A 436 -29.27 -66.33 -60.03
N SER A 437 -28.39 -66.59 -59.06
CA SER A 437 -28.09 -65.64 -57.99
C SER A 437 -27.42 -64.38 -58.53
N ASP A 438 -26.49 -64.48 -59.48
CA ASP A 438 -25.85 -63.33 -60.15
C ASP A 438 -26.82 -62.47 -60.94
N VAL A 439 -27.70 -63.12 -61.70
CA VAL A 439 -28.75 -62.42 -62.46
C VAL A 439 -29.71 -61.69 -61.49
N LEU A 440 -30.00 -62.30 -60.35
CA LEU A 440 -30.84 -61.68 -59.33
C LEU A 440 -30.11 -60.53 -58.60
N ALA A 441 -28.81 -60.66 -58.32
CA ALA A 441 -27.99 -59.62 -57.73
C ALA A 441 -27.98 -58.37 -58.63
N LEU A 442 -27.70 -58.56 -59.92
CA LEU A 442 -27.75 -57.48 -60.91
C LEU A 442 -29.14 -56.84 -61.01
N LEU A 443 -30.21 -57.65 -61.04
CA LEU A 443 -31.58 -57.15 -61.14
C LEU A 443 -32.02 -56.31 -59.93
N VAL A 444 -31.40 -56.48 -58.77
CA VAL A 444 -31.69 -55.65 -57.57
C VAL A 444 -31.25 -54.20 -57.81
N ALA A 445 -30.15 -53.99 -58.52
CA ALA A 445 -29.60 -52.67 -58.82
C ALA A 445 -29.92 -52.17 -60.24
N PHE A 446 -30.74 -52.90 -61.00
CA PHE A 446 -31.06 -52.57 -62.39
C PHE A 446 -31.66 -51.17 -62.55
N GLY A 447 -31.09 -50.41 -63.48
CA GLY A 447 -31.46 -49.03 -63.78
C GLY A 447 -30.92 -47.99 -62.80
N GLN A 448 -30.03 -48.38 -61.87
CA GLN A 448 -29.17 -47.43 -61.16
C GLN A 448 -27.93 -47.12 -62.00
N ASP A 449 -27.39 -45.91 -61.81
CA ASP A 449 -26.08 -45.53 -62.34
C ASP A 449 -24.99 -46.08 -61.40
N CYS A 450 -23.84 -46.40 -61.99
CA CYS A 450 -22.58 -46.57 -61.31
C CYS A 450 -21.64 -45.41 -61.75
#